data_AF-A0A095VE26-F1
#
_entry.id   AF-A0A095VE26-F1
#
_cell.length_a   1.000
_cell.length_b   1.000
_cell.length_c   1.000
_cell.angle_alpha   90.00
_cell.angle_beta   90.00
_cell.angle_gamma   90.00
#
_symmetry.space_group_name_H-M   'P 1'
#
loop_
_entity.id
_entity.type
_entity.pdbx_description
1 polymer ?
#
loop_
_entity_poly.entity_id
_entity_poly.type
_entity_poly.pdbx_seq_one_letter_code
_entity_poly.pdbx_strand_id
1 'polypeptide(L)'
;MYGHPHGRTVNGSDRSASIDVMRKLAFIELMELLEFSVLRLDSPQACRPEPARAGLIGTLDWWFSASPAEWASACADASDVAVYICSSTAALKEAVLPDGDTVLDFGRLAGEARPMRAVGEARGLRLYATAHPGRRGEERVGAARRVTLRVDLKALLSRVVVPAQVPQHMFELVASVVRSRVWVDVVRPQALALTP
;
A
#
# COMPACT_ATOMS: atom_id res chain seq x y z
N MET A 1 -34.41 4.26 49.17
CA MET A 1 -34.02 5.54 48.55
C MET A 1 -32.62 5.36 47.98
N TYR A 2 -32.50 5.56 46.67
CA TYR A 2 -31.29 5.70 45.84
C TYR A 2 -30.28 4.53 45.88
N GLY A 3 -29.87 3.91 44.76
CA GLY A 3 -29.94 4.36 43.39
C GLY A 3 -28.53 4.41 42.79
N HIS A 4 -28.36 3.60 41.76
CA HIS A 4 -27.43 3.70 40.64
C HIS A 4 -26.20 2.80 40.53
N PRO A 5 -26.01 2.21 39.33
CA PRO A 5 -25.09 1.13 39.04
C PRO A 5 -23.71 1.67 38.65
N HIS A 6 -22.67 0.89 38.93
CA HIS A 6 -21.39 1.05 38.28
C HIS A 6 -21.53 0.70 36.78
N GLY A 7 -21.74 1.74 35.99
CA GLY A 7 -21.54 1.72 34.55
C GLY A 7 -20.11 1.31 34.26
N ARG A 8 -19.94 0.06 33.84
CA ARG A 8 -18.71 -0.44 33.23
C ARG A 8 -18.59 0.26 31.89
N THR A 9 -17.81 1.33 31.86
CA THR A 9 -17.39 1.99 30.63
C THR A 9 -16.73 0.94 29.75
N VAL A 10 -17.37 0.66 28.62
CA VAL A 10 -16.76 -0.05 27.52
C VAL A 10 -15.59 0.81 27.08
N ASN A 11 -14.38 0.39 27.43
CA ASN A 11 -13.15 0.89 26.82
C ASN A 11 -13.27 0.57 25.32
N GLY A 12 -13.83 1.51 24.57
CA GLY A 12 -13.67 1.57 23.13
C GLY A 12 -12.19 1.73 22.88
N SER A 13 -11.51 0.61 22.70
CA SER A 13 -10.10 0.53 22.38
C SER A 13 -9.84 1.50 21.23
N ASP A 14 -9.19 2.59 21.57
CA ASP A 14 -8.69 3.60 20.69
C ASP A 14 -7.79 2.87 19.67
N ARG A 15 -8.36 2.50 18.52
CA ARG A 15 -7.65 1.87 17.39
C ARG A 15 -6.73 2.87 16.69
N SER A 16 -6.20 3.82 17.45
CA SER A 16 -5.03 4.64 17.13
C SER A 16 -3.73 3.82 17.26
N ALA A 17 -3.80 2.51 16.97
CA ALA A 17 -2.61 1.73 16.66
C ALA A 17 -2.01 2.36 15.40
N SER A 18 -0.75 2.76 15.47
CA SER A 18 0.03 3.31 14.36
C SER A 18 -0.29 2.55 13.07
N ILE A 19 -1.03 3.17 12.17
CA ILE A 19 -1.45 2.54 10.93
C ILE A 19 -0.31 2.74 9.94
N ASP A 20 0.38 1.65 9.61
CA ASP A 20 1.42 1.67 8.60
C ASP A 20 0.79 1.99 7.23
N VAL A 21 1.15 3.13 6.67
CA VAL A 21 0.80 3.51 5.30
C VAL A 21 1.93 3.01 4.41
N MET A 22 1.64 2.02 3.56
CA MET A 22 2.67 1.39 2.72
C MET A 22 2.69 1.94 1.29
N ARG A 23 1.55 2.42 0.79
CA ARG A 23 1.40 2.75 -0.64
C ARG A 23 0.55 3.98 -0.88
N LYS A 24 0.98 4.81 -1.83
CA LYS A 24 0.18 5.83 -2.50
C LYS A 24 -0.25 5.27 -3.86
N LEU A 25 -1.53 5.40 -4.21
CA LEU A 25 -2.08 5.07 -5.52
C LEU A 25 -2.77 6.28 -6.14
N ALA A 26 -2.81 6.33 -7.47
CA ALA A 26 -3.82 7.13 -8.14
C ALA A 26 -5.21 6.48 -7.97
N PHE A 27 -6.29 7.27 -8.03
CA PHE A 27 -7.64 6.72 -7.95
C PHE A 27 -7.91 5.61 -8.99
N ILE A 28 -7.43 5.79 -10.23
CA ILE A 28 -7.56 4.78 -11.29
C ILE A 28 -6.88 3.48 -10.90
N GLU A 29 -5.70 3.54 -10.29
CA GLU A 29 -4.97 2.36 -9.86
C GLU A 29 -5.65 1.66 -8.67
N LEU A 30 -6.27 2.43 -7.76
CA LEU A 30 -7.14 1.86 -6.73
C LEU A 30 -8.33 1.13 -7.36
N MET A 31 -8.97 1.72 -8.38
CA MET A 31 -10.08 1.06 -9.09
C MET A 31 -9.64 -0.24 -9.75
N GLU A 32 -8.49 -0.25 -10.44
CA GLU A 32 -7.92 -1.48 -11.01
C GLU A 32 -7.68 -2.54 -9.92
N LEU A 33 -7.10 -2.14 -8.78
CA LEU A 33 -6.86 -3.04 -7.66
C LEU A 33 -8.17 -3.61 -7.08
N LEU A 34 -9.22 -2.80 -6.95
CA LEU A 34 -10.52 -3.22 -6.42
C LEU A 34 -11.32 -4.09 -7.40
N GLU A 35 -11.16 -3.88 -8.70
CA GLU A 35 -11.88 -4.60 -9.74
C GLU A 35 -11.24 -5.96 -10.06
N PHE A 36 -9.92 -5.97 -10.21
CA PHE A 36 -9.18 -7.13 -10.68
C PHE A 36 -8.45 -7.87 -9.56
N SER A 37 -8.34 -7.28 -8.36
CA SER A 37 -7.59 -7.84 -7.24
C SER A 37 -6.14 -8.17 -7.61
N VAL A 38 -5.50 -7.28 -8.40
CA VAL A 38 -4.11 -7.46 -8.84
C VAL A 38 -3.22 -6.29 -8.52
N LEU A 39 -1.96 -6.59 -8.19
CA LEU A 39 -0.86 -5.63 -8.11
C LEU A 39 0.02 -5.73 -9.35
N ARG A 40 0.36 -4.57 -9.92
CA ARG A 40 1.23 -4.48 -11.10
C ARG A 40 2.68 -4.43 -10.64
N LEU A 41 3.52 -5.22 -11.28
CA LEU A 41 4.96 -5.19 -11.08
C LEU A 41 5.61 -4.33 -12.17
N ASP A 42 6.60 -3.55 -11.75
CA ASP A 42 7.47 -2.81 -12.63
C ASP A 42 8.50 -3.72 -13.28
N SER A 43 8.89 -3.35 -14.50
CA SER A 43 9.92 -4.07 -15.24
C SER A 43 11.26 -3.98 -14.49
N PRO A 44 12.06 -5.06 -14.47
CA PRO A 44 13.34 -5.09 -13.76
C PRO A 44 14.36 -4.04 -14.24
N GLN A 45 14.16 -3.41 -15.40
CA GLN A 45 15.04 -2.37 -15.94
C GLN A 45 14.71 -0.96 -15.45
N ALA A 46 13.59 -0.73 -14.76
CA ALA A 46 13.12 0.62 -14.50
C ALA A 46 13.97 1.39 -13.47
N CYS A 47 14.71 0.73 -12.56
CA CYS A 47 15.08 1.42 -11.33
C CYS A 47 16.44 1.19 -10.64
N ARG A 48 17.44 0.38 -11.05
CA ARG A 48 18.80 0.42 -10.41
C ARG A 48 19.85 -0.58 -10.96
N PRO A 49 21.15 -0.43 -10.59
CA PRO A 49 22.30 -1.12 -11.19
C PRO A 49 22.69 -2.44 -10.49
N GLU A 50 21.86 -3.03 -9.62
CA GLU A 50 22.18 -4.35 -9.05
C GLU A 50 22.05 -5.45 -10.11
N PRO A 51 22.92 -6.48 -10.09
CA PRO A 51 22.82 -7.58 -11.03
C PRO A 51 21.44 -8.24 -10.89
N ALA A 52 20.68 -8.22 -11.99
CA ALA A 52 19.34 -8.79 -12.03
C ALA A 52 19.40 -10.24 -11.55
N ARG A 53 18.61 -10.55 -10.51
CA ARG A 53 18.46 -11.92 -10.02
C ARG A 53 18.01 -12.80 -11.18
N ALA A 54 18.60 -13.99 -11.31
CA ALA A 54 18.20 -14.94 -12.35
C ALA A 54 16.68 -15.19 -12.28
N GLY A 55 15.98 -15.03 -13.40
CA GLY A 55 14.54 -15.23 -13.48
C GLY A 55 13.68 -14.08 -12.91
N LEU A 56 14.23 -12.91 -12.59
CA LEU A 56 13.46 -11.75 -12.13
C LEU A 56 12.45 -11.29 -13.21
N ILE A 57 11.17 -11.33 -12.87
CA ILE A 57 10.07 -10.94 -13.78
C ILE A 57 9.49 -9.56 -13.47
N GLY A 58 9.67 -9.07 -12.24
CA GLY A 58 9.29 -7.70 -11.89
C GLY A 58 9.52 -7.36 -10.42
N THR A 59 9.42 -6.08 -10.12
CA THR A 59 9.57 -5.53 -8.76
C THR A 59 8.40 -4.63 -8.40
N LEU A 60 8.10 -4.49 -7.11
CA LEU A 60 7.18 -3.48 -6.61
C LEU A 60 7.72 -2.88 -5.31
N ASP A 61 7.72 -1.56 -5.25
CA ASP A 61 8.27 -0.80 -4.14
C ASP A 61 7.16 -0.19 -3.29
N TRP A 62 7.31 -0.33 -1.98
CA TRP A 62 6.51 0.35 -0.96
C TRP A 62 7.43 1.21 -0.11
N TRP A 63 6.96 2.40 0.20
CA TRP A 63 7.65 3.33 1.08
C TRP A 63 6.82 3.51 2.34
N PHE A 64 7.49 3.77 3.46
CA PHE A 64 6.85 4.06 4.74
C PHE A 64 7.18 5.51 5.11
N SER A 65 6.16 6.31 5.44
CA SER A 65 6.34 7.59 6.14
C SER A 65 5.59 7.55 7.46
N ALA A 66 6.11 8.27 8.45
CA ALA A 66 5.68 8.13 9.84
C ALA A 66 4.32 8.80 10.10
N SER A 67 3.84 9.70 9.22
CA SER A 67 2.51 10.29 9.36
C SER A 67 1.77 10.51 8.02
N PRO A 68 0.42 10.47 8.01
CA PRO A 68 -0.39 10.85 6.84
C PRO A 68 -0.13 12.27 6.33
N ALA A 69 0.31 13.18 7.20
CA ALA A 69 0.64 14.56 6.85
C ALA A 69 1.96 14.66 6.06
N GLU A 70 2.98 13.88 6.44
CA GLU A 70 4.24 13.76 5.69
C GLU A 70 3.97 13.23 4.27
N TRP A 71 3.09 12.25 4.15
CA TRP A 71 2.66 11.71 2.86
C TRP A 71 1.88 12.73 2.02
N ALA A 72 0.91 13.43 2.60
CA ALA A 72 0.13 14.46 1.90
C ALA A 72 1.01 15.61 1.39
N SER A 73 2.00 16.01 2.18
CA SER A 73 2.96 17.07 1.84
C SER A 73 3.86 16.70 0.66
N ALA A 74 4.38 15.47 0.61
CA ALA A 74 5.18 14.99 -0.52
C ALA A 74 4.42 14.90 -1.85
N CYS A 75 3.10 15.08 -1.83
CA CYS A 75 2.20 14.88 -2.96
C CYS A 75 1.54 16.17 -3.45
N ALA A 76 1.84 17.33 -2.84
CA ALA A 76 1.27 18.61 -3.25
C ALA A 76 1.56 18.96 -4.72
N ASP A 77 2.57 18.32 -5.33
CA ASP A 77 3.00 18.58 -6.71
C ASP A 77 2.39 17.62 -7.77
N ALA A 78 1.57 16.62 -7.37
CA ALA A 78 1.02 15.64 -8.30
C ALA A 78 -0.41 16.02 -8.76
N SER A 79 -0.62 16.14 -10.08
CA SER A 79 -1.92 16.51 -10.68
C SER A 79 -3.02 15.44 -10.56
N ASP A 80 -2.72 14.27 -9.99
CA ASP A 80 -3.65 13.14 -9.86
C ASP A 80 -4.24 13.02 -8.45
N VAL A 81 -5.47 12.49 -8.37
CA VAL A 81 -6.13 12.16 -7.10
C VAL A 81 -5.40 11.00 -6.43
N ALA A 82 -4.45 11.35 -5.58
CA ALA A 82 -3.70 10.42 -4.75
C ALA A 82 -4.58 9.88 -3.61
N VAL A 83 -4.61 8.56 -3.43
CA VAL A 83 -5.20 7.86 -2.29
C VAL A 83 -4.14 7.01 -1.62
N TYR A 84 -4.19 6.87 -0.30
CA TYR A 84 -3.22 6.07 0.45
C TYR A 84 -3.86 4.78 0.93
N ILE A 85 -3.11 3.69 0.77
CA ILE A 85 -3.46 2.38 1.30
C ILE A 85 -2.72 2.19 2.63
N CYS A 86 -3.51 1.91 3.65
CA CYS A 86 -3.03 1.43 4.93
C CYS A 86 -2.97 -0.10 4.92
N SER A 87 -1.79 -0.63 5.22
CA SER A 87 -1.52 -2.06 5.30
C SER A 87 -0.30 -2.28 6.19
N SER A 88 -0.20 -3.42 6.87
CA SER A 88 1.04 -3.77 7.56
C SER A 88 1.93 -4.59 6.64
N THR A 89 3.24 -4.62 6.91
CA THR A 89 4.15 -5.48 6.15
C THR A 89 3.74 -6.96 6.25
N ALA A 90 3.18 -7.40 7.37
CA ALA A 90 2.66 -8.76 7.54
C ALA A 90 1.44 -9.01 6.66
N ALA A 91 0.46 -8.09 6.70
CA ALA A 91 -0.74 -8.14 5.86
C ALA A 91 -0.39 -8.19 4.38
N LEU A 92 0.57 -7.40 3.91
CA LEU A 92 1.04 -7.48 2.53
C LEU A 92 1.60 -8.86 2.18
N LYS A 93 2.47 -9.43 3.03
CA LYS A 93 3.07 -10.75 2.79
C LYS A 93 2.02 -11.86 2.72
N GLU A 94 0.99 -11.78 3.55
CA GLU A 94 -0.11 -12.74 3.58
C GLU A 94 -1.09 -12.55 2.41
N ALA A 95 -1.31 -11.31 1.98
CA ALA A 95 -2.28 -10.98 0.96
C ALA A 95 -1.83 -11.31 -0.46
N VAL A 96 -0.52 -11.27 -0.75
CA VAL A 96 -0.01 -11.52 -2.11
C VAL A 96 0.04 -13.01 -2.38
N LEU A 97 -0.69 -13.43 -3.43
CA LEU A 97 -0.85 -14.82 -3.81
C LEU A 97 0.01 -15.12 -5.04
N PRO A 98 1.16 -15.79 -4.90
CA PRO A 98 1.96 -16.21 -6.05
C PRO A 98 1.22 -17.27 -6.88
N ASP A 99 1.34 -17.17 -8.19
CA ASP A 99 0.96 -18.26 -9.10
C ASP A 99 1.99 -19.41 -9.02
N GLY A 100 1.63 -20.60 -9.51
CA GLY A 100 2.39 -21.84 -9.29
C GLY A 100 3.87 -21.84 -9.69
N ASP A 101 4.27 -21.00 -10.65
CA ASP A 101 5.66 -20.89 -11.12
C ASP A 101 6.37 -19.62 -10.65
N THR A 102 5.75 -18.84 -9.74
CA THR A 102 6.28 -17.56 -9.25
C THR A 102 6.73 -17.69 -7.81
N VAL A 103 7.97 -17.30 -7.53
CA VAL A 103 8.52 -17.16 -6.18
C VAL A 103 8.56 -15.68 -5.82
N LEU A 104 8.18 -15.37 -4.58
CA LEU A 104 8.16 -14.01 -4.05
C LEU A 104 9.25 -13.87 -2.99
N ASP A 105 10.03 -12.82 -3.08
CA ASP A 105 10.99 -12.43 -2.04
C ASP A 105 10.78 -10.96 -1.67
N PHE A 106 11.05 -10.62 -0.41
CA PHE A 106 10.86 -9.28 0.13
C PHE A 106 12.18 -8.74 0.66
N GLY A 107 12.70 -7.69 0.02
CA GLY A 107 13.89 -6.95 0.47
C GLY A 107 13.55 -5.63 1.13
N ARG A 108 14.53 -5.06 1.83
CA ARG A 108 14.44 -3.71 2.40
C ARG A 108 14.90 -2.68 1.36
N LEU A 109 14.17 -1.58 1.19
CA LEU A 109 14.65 -0.44 0.42
C LEU A 109 15.52 0.45 1.32
N ALA A 110 16.82 0.50 1.01
CA ALA A 110 17.67 1.56 1.52
C ALA A 110 17.28 2.88 0.85
N GLY A 111 16.94 3.88 1.67
CA GLY A 111 16.56 5.20 1.19
C GLY A 111 17.69 5.82 0.39
N GLU A 112 17.44 6.11 -0.88
CA GLU A 112 18.34 6.96 -1.66
C GLU A 112 18.21 8.40 -1.13
N ALA A 113 19.31 8.89 -0.56
CA ALA A 113 19.66 10.28 -0.35
C ALA A 113 18.61 11.23 0.29
N ARG A 114 18.57 11.24 1.63
CA ARG A 114 18.57 12.51 2.38
C ARG A 114 19.38 12.34 3.67
N PRO A 115 20.41 13.17 3.93
CA PRO A 115 21.09 13.17 5.21
C PRO A 115 20.19 13.87 6.24
N MET A 116 20.26 13.44 7.51
CA MET A 116 19.39 13.82 8.66
C MET A 116 18.01 13.13 8.65
N ARG A 117 17.64 12.27 9.62
CA ARG A 117 18.17 11.95 10.95
C ARG A 117 17.88 10.48 11.29
N ALA A 118 18.70 9.96 12.19
CA ALA A 118 18.60 8.71 12.96
C ALA A 118 19.08 7.41 12.29
N VAL A 119 19.95 6.74 13.05
CA VAL A 119 20.51 5.41 12.82
C VAL A 119 19.37 4.38 12.79
N GLY A 120 19.21 3.65 11.68
CA GLY A 120 18.72 2.27 11.75
C GLY A 120 17.48 1.82 10.95
N GLU A 121 16.79 2.64 10.15
CA GLU A 121 15.56 2.15 9.51
C GLU A 121 15.52 2.33 7.99
N ALA A 122 15.58 1.20 7.27
CA ALA A 122 15.14 1.12 5.89
C ALA A 122 13.63 1.39 5.84
N ARG A 123 13.24 2.59 5.38
CA ARG A 123 11.84 3.04 5.35
C ARG A 123 11.09 2.60 4.09
N GLY A 124 11.36 1.39 3.62
CA GLY A 124 10.66 0.82 2.49
C GLY A 124 10.88 -0.67 2.33
N LEU A 125 9.99 -1.29 1.57
CA LEU A 125 9.97 -2.70 1.27
C LEU A 125 9.89 -2.88 -0.25
N ARG A 126 10.68 -3.81 -0.78
CA ARG A 126 10.62 -4.21 -2.18
C ARG A 126 10.15 -5.64 -2.28
N LEU A 127 9.13 -5.89 -3.09
CA LEU A 127 8.78 -7.23 -3.53
C LEU A 127 9.51 -7.54 -4.83
N TYR A 128 10.12 -8.71 -4.87
CA TYR A 128 10.70 -9.31 -6.06
C TYR A 128 9.84 -10.50 -6.43
N ALA A 129 9.37 -10.55 -7.67
CA ALA A 129 8.79 -11.75 -8.24
C ALA A 129 9.81 -12.39 -9.18
N THR A 130 10.12 -13.66 -8.97
CA THR A 130 11.01 -14.45 -9.82
C THR A 130 10.24 -15.65 -10.40
N ALA A 131 10.49 -15.97 -11.66
CA ALA A 131 9.97 -17.18 -12.28
C ALA A 131 10.89 -18.37 -11.97
N HIS A 132 10.31 -19.53 -11.69
CA HIS A 132 11.07 -20.76 -11.48
C HIS A 132 11.51 -21.37 -12.83
N PRO A 133 12.78 -21.76 -13.02
CA PRO A 133 13.29 -22.22 -14.31
C PRO A 133 12.83 -23.64 -14.73
N GLY A 134 11.84 -24.24 -14.05
CA GLY A 134 11.54 -25.67 -14.15
C GLY A 134 10.31 -26.06 -14.97
N ARG A 135 9.38 -25.15 -15.30
CA ARG A 135 8.17 -25.49 -16.08
C ARG A 135 7.81 -24.33 -17.01
N ARG A 136 7.80 -24.61 -18.32
CA ARG A 136 7.53 -23.66 -19.42
C ARG A 136 8.58 -22.54 -19.58
N GLY A 137 9.81 -22.96 -19.86
CA GLY A 137 10.58 -22.26 -20.88
C GLY A 137 9.76 -22.23 -22.18
N GLU A 138 9.88 -21.14 -22.95
CA GLU A 138 9.23 -20.92 -24.25
C GLU A 138 7.81 -20.34 -24.28
N GLU A 139 7.42 -19.39 -23.40
CA GLU A 139 6.33 -18.45 -23.77
C GLU A 139 6.29 -17.10 -23.02
N ARG A 140 7.41 -16.61 -22.49
CA ARG A 140 7.46 -15.27 -21.86
C ARG A 140 8.47 -14.30 -22.45
N VAL A 141 9.17 -14.69 -23.51
CA VAL A 141 10.11 -13.80 -24.23
C VAL A 141 9.38 -12.68 -25.00
N GLY A 142 8.06 -12.79 -25.23
CA GLY A 142 7.21 -11.72 -25.78
C GLY A 142 6.38 -10.95 -24.76
N ALA A 143 6.39 -11.33 -23.47
CA ALA A 143 5.47 -10.83 -22.45
C ALA A 143 6.16 -9.91 -21.43
N ALA A 144 6.95 -8.95 -21.89
CA ALA A 144 7.32 -7.74 -21.12
C ALA A 144 6.09 -6.83 -20.81
N ARG A 145 4.88 -7.39 -20.85
CA ARG A 145 3.62 -6.81 -20.40
C ARG A 145 3.57 -7.03 -18.90
N ARG A 146 3.80 -5.94 -18.14
CA ARG A 146 3.48 -5.75 -16.71
C ARG A 146 2.92 -7.01 -16.04
N VAL A 147 3.79 -7.75 -15.34
CA VAL A 147 3.38 -8.94 -14.58
C VAL A 147 2.46 -8.48 -13.46
N THR A 148 1.29 -9.11 -13.33
CA THR A 148 0.32 -8.83 -12.28
C THR A 148 0.29 -9.96 -11.26
N LEU A 149 0.33 -9.65 -9.97
CA LEU A 149 0.15 -10.63 -8.89
C LEU A 149 -1.27 -10.53 -8.34
N ARG A 150 -1.90 -11.68 -8.07
CA ARG A 150 -3.21 -11.71 -7.41
C ARG A 150 -3.05 -11.37 -5.94
N VAL A 151 -4.06 -10.69 -5.39
CA VAL A 151 -4.04 -10.25 -4.00
C VAL A 151 -5.39 -10.46 -3.32
N ASP A 152 -5.34 -10.95 -2.09
CA ASP A 152 -6.49 -10.89 -1.18
C ASP A 152 -6.64 -9.47 -0.64
N LEU A 153 -7.60 -8.72 -1.19
CA LEU A 153 -7.88 -7.34 -0.78
C LEU A 153 -8.28 -7.21 0.68
N LYS A 154 -8.93 -8.23 1.26
CA LYS A 154 -9.37 -8.22 2.65
C LYS A 154 -8.19 -8.36 3.61
N ALA A 155 -7.21 -9.19 3.24
CA ALA A 155 -5.96 -9.29 3.98
C ALA A 155 -5.08 -8.05 3.78
N LEU A 156 -5.07 -7.49 2.55
CA LEU A 156 -4.21 -6.36 2.20
C LEU A 156 -4.64 -5.05 2.88
N LEU A 157 -5.91 -4.70 2.80
CA LEU A 157 -6.39 -3.35 3.10
C LEU A 157 -6.97 -3.29 4.52
N SER A 158 -6.37 -2.47 5.39
CA SER A 158 -6.98 -2.15 6.70
C SER A 158 -7.80 -0.87 6.67
N ARG A 159 -7.37 0.11 5.85
CA ARG A 159 -8.00 1.43 5.72
C ARG A 159 -7.55 2.11 4.42
N VAL A 160 -8.40 2.99 3.89
CA VAL A 160 -8.03 3.90 2.79
C VAL A 160 -8.05 5.34 3.29
N VAL A 161 -7.01 6.09 3.01
CA VAL A 161 -6.91 7.50 3.40
C VAL A 161 -6.94 8.38 2.15
N VAL A 162 -7.84 9.36 2.14
CA VAL A 162 -7.94 10.35 1.05
C VAL A 162 -7.45 11.69 1.57
N PRO A 163 -6.44 12.32 0.94
CA PRO A 163 -5.93 13.63 1.33
C PRO A 163 -7.03 14.69 1.40
N ALA A 164 -6.88 15.65 2.32
CA ALA A 164 -7.83 16.74 2.50
C ALA A 164 -7.98 17.64 1.26
N GLN A 165 -6.94 17.72 0.43
CA GLN A 165 -6.89 18.57 -0.77
C GLN A 165 -7.81 18.06 -1.89
N VAL A 166 -8.20 16.78 -1.84
CA VAL A 166 -9.08 16.18 -2.84
C VAL A 166 -10.49 16.75 -2.70
N PRO A 167 -11.20 17.10 -3.79
CA PRO A 167 -12.58 17.58 -3.72
C PRO A 167 -13.52 16.65 -2.94
N GLN A 168 -14.51 17.20 -2.25
CA GLN A 168 -15.43 16.45 -1.39
C GLN A 168 -16.17 15.33 -2.16
N HIS A 169 -16.68 15.64 -3.35
CA HIS A 169 -17.37 14.67 -4.20
C HIS A 169 -16.49 13.47 -4.57
N MET A 170 -15.18 13.68 -4.76
CA MET A 170 -14.23 12.59 -5.05
C MET A 170 -14.02 11.70 -3.82
N PHE A 171 -14.00 12.25 -2.61
CA PHE A 171 -13.95 11.41 -1.40
C PHE A 171 -15.21 10.58 -1.22
N GLU A 172 -16.38 11.16 -1.45
CA GLU A 172 -17.65 10.42 -1.37
C GLU A 172 -17.68 9.27 -2.38
N LEU A 173 -17.17 9.50 -3.60
CA LEU A 173 -17.01 8.45 -4.61
C LEU A 173 -16.08 7.34 -4.14
N VAL A 174 -14.85 7.68 -3.70
CA VAL A 174 -13.88 6.69 -3.20
C VAL A 174 -14.48 5.91 -2.04
N ALA A 175 -15.10 6.60 -1.08
CA ALA A 175 -15.66 6.01 0.11
C ALA A 175 -16.85 5.09 -0.19
N SER A 176 -17.71 5.45 -1.14
CA SER A 176 -18.80 4.60 -1.62
C SER A 176 -18.27 3.31 -2.26
N VAL A 177 -17.32 3.44 -3.20
CA VAL A 177 -16.77 2.29 -3.93
C VAL A 177 -16.05 1.32 -2.99
N VAL A 178 -15.14 1.83 -2.15
CA VAL A 178 -14.36 0.99 -1.23
C VAL A 178 -15.25 0.25 -0.24
N ARG A 179 -16.23 0.95 0.37
CA ARG A 179 -17.16 0.32 1.31
C ARG A 179 -18.01 -0.76 0.64
N SER A 180 -18.43 -0.55 -0.60
CA SER A 180 -19.23 -1.54 -1.34
C SER A 180 -18.46 -2.82 -1.68
N ARG A 181 -17.14 -2.77 -1.79
CA ARG A 181 -16.31 -3.89 -2.27
C ARG A 181 -15.57 -4.63 -1.17
N VAL A 182 -14.92 -3.91 -0.26
CA VAL A 182 -13.96 -4.51 0.70
C VAL A 182 -14.35 -4.27 2.16
N TRP A 183 -15.37 -3.44 2.41
CA TRP A 183 -15.90 -3.17 3.76
C TRP A 183 -14.85 -2.59 4.73
N VAL A 184 -13.93 -1.78 4.20
CA VAL A 184 -12.90 -1.10 4.99
C VAL A 184 -13.23 0.38 5.19
N ASP A 185 -12.69 0.96 6.25
CA ASP A 185 -12.87 2.38 6.55
C ASP A 185 -12.18 3.26 5.50
N VAL A 186 -12.86 4.33 5.11
CA VAL A 186 -12.26 5.41 4.31
C VAL A 186 -12.25 6.68 5.15
N VAL A 187 -11.04 7.20 5.37
CA VAL A 187 -10.81 8.36 6.23
C VAL A 187 -10.26 9.50 5.41
N ARG A 188 -10.84 10.68 5.61
CA ARG A 188 -10.24 11.95 5.20
C ARG A 188 -9.64 12.54 6.46
N PRO A 189 -8.31 12.63 6.60
CA PRO A 189 -7.75 13.41 7.67
C PRO A 189 -8.23 14.82 7.41
N GLN A 190 -9.12 15.34 8.27
CA GLN A 190 -9.32 16.78 8.31
C GLN A 190 -7.93 17.38 8.52
N ALA A 191 -7.64 18.53 7.93
CA ALA A 191 -6.50 19.31 8.39
C ALA A 191 -6.72 19.48 9.89
N LEU A 192 -6.11 18.63 10.71
CA LEU A 192 -5.93 18.86 12.13
C LEU A 192 -5.26 20.20 12.13
N ALA A 193 -6.03 21.22 12.53
CA ALA A 193 -5.52 22.55 12.69
C ALA A 193 -4.20 22.38 13.43
N LEU A 194 -3.10 22.65 12.72
CA LEU A 194 -1.82 22.93 13.34
C LEU A 194 -2.05 24.26 14.06
N THR A 195 -2.74 24.21 15.19
CA THR A 195 -2.62 25.26 16.19
C THR A 195 -1.17 25.20 16.67
N PRO A 196 -0.45 26.33 16.57
CA PRO A 196 1.00 26.40 16.77
C PRO A 196 1.44 25.99 18.17
#